data_AF-A0A625U633-F1
#
_entry.id   AF-A0A625U633-F1
#
_cell.length_a   1.000
_cell.length_b   1.000
_cell.length_c   1.000
_cell.angle_alpha   90.00
_cell.angle_beta   90.00
_cell.angle_gamma   90.00
#
_symmetry.space_group_name_H-M   'P 1'
#
loop_
_entity.id
_entity.type
_entity.pdbx_description
1 polymer ?
#
loop_
_entity_poly.entity_id
_entity_poly.type
_entity_poly.pdbx_seq_one_letter_code
_entity_poly.pdbx_strand_id
1 'polypeptide(L)'
;EEGGLSAELSQAVWCGFRRPRGNLVAQSLAAHGSDPLAATLVGRRVSRIAVHPARQREGIGQQLIACACMQAAQCDYLSVSFGYTPELWRFWQRCGFVLVRMGNHREASSGCYTAMALLPLSDAGKRLAQQEHQRLRRDADILTQWNGEAIPLAALDEQALNDEDWRELVGFAFAHRPLLTSLGCLHRLLQYSALPLPALRGRLEEKASDAELCARLRISGRKALLALQRAQAAQALIALDAGRTQRLRDVMPGGGEHAG
;
A
#
# COMPACT_ATOMS: atom_id res chain seq x y z
N GLU A 1 -7.01 -19.32 -5.76
CA GLU A 1 -7.60 -18.16 -6.44
C GLU A 1 -7.82 -17.07 -5.41
N GLU A 2 -7.76 -15.81 -5.80
CA GLU A 2 -7.98 -14.65 -4.94
C GLU A 2 -8.76 -13.56 -5.71
N GLY A 3 -9.38 -12.63 -4.98
CA GLY A 3 -10.11 -11.52 -5.58
C GLY A 3 -11.58 -11.82 -5.85
N GLY A 4 -12.22 -11.05 -6.73
CA GLY A 4 -13.66 -11.18 -7.00
C GLY A 4 -14.55 -10.74 -5.83
N LEU A 5 -14.06 -9.84 -4.98
CA LEU A 5 -14.86 -9.29 -3.88
C LEU A 5 -15.92 -8.33 -4.44
N SER A 6 -17.03 -8.14 -3.72
CA SER A 6 -18.00 -7.10 -4.07
C SER A 6 -17.35 -5.72 -3.95
N ALA A 7 -17.86 -4.73 -4.70
CA ALA A 7 -17.34 -3.37 -4.66
C ALA A 7 -17.40 -2.77 -3.23
N GLU A 8 -18.49 -3.03 -2.52
CA GLU A 8 -18.71 -2.57 -1.15
C GLU A 8 -17.67 -3.17 -0.19
N LEU A 9 -17.39 -4.48 -0.33
CA LEU A 9 -16.39 -5.14 0.51
C LEU A 9 -14.98 -4.66 0.17
N SER A 10 -14.66 -4.47 -1.10
CA SER A 10 -13.36 -3.92 -1.53
C SER A 10 -13.13 -2.53 -0.95
N GLN A 11 -14.12 -1.65 -1.03
CA GLN A 11 -14.06 -0.30 -0.45
C GLN A 11 -13.94 -0.34 1.08
N ALA A 12 -14.66 -1.22 1.76
CA ALA A 12 -14.57 -1.38 3.21
C ALA A 12 -13.18 -1.90 3.66
N VAL A 13 -12.56 -2.78 2.86
CA VAL A 13 -11.17 -3.24 3.07
C VAL A 13 -10.20 -2.08 2.84
N TRP A 14 -10.36 -1.31 1.77
CA TRP A 14 -9.54 -0.13 1.49
C TRP A 14 -9.64 0.93 2.59
N CYS A 15 -10.83 1.14 3.16
CA CYS A 15 -11.01 2.04 4.31
C CYS A 15 -10.44 1.49 5.62
N GLY A 16 -10.12 0.20 5.70
CA GLY A 16 -9.67 -0.48 6.92
C GLY A 16 -10.80 -0.90 7.87
N PHE A 17 -12.06 -0.88 7.45
CA PHE A 17 -13.21 -1.30 8.27
C PHE A 17 -13.42 -2.82 8.31
N ARG A 18 -12.87 -3.54 7.33
CA ARG A 18 -13.03 -4.99 7.17
C ARG A 18 -11.69 -5.65 6.83
N ARG A 19 -11.50 -6.88 7.30
CA ARG A 19 -10.38 -7.76 6.96
C ARG A 19 -10.86 -9.21 6.85
N PRO A 20 -11.48 -9.60 5.72
CA PRO A 20 -12.01 -10.95 5.56
C PRO A 20 -10.90 -12.03 5.58
N ARG A 21 -11.26 -13.29 5.80
CA ARG A 21 -10.31 -14.42 5.69
C ARG A 21 -10.04 -14.75 4.22
N GLY A 22 -8.84 -15.26 3.91
CA GLY A 22 -8.42 -15.58 2.53
C GLY A 22 -7.96 -14.35 1.73
N ASN A 23 -7.83 -14.48 0.40
CA ASN A 23 -7.57 -13.36 -0.51
C ASN A 23 -6.36 -12.47 -0.12
N LEU A 24 -5.22 -13.09 0.20
CA LEU A 24 -4.10 -12.40 0.84
C LEU A 24 -3.62 -11.19 0.03
N VAL A 25 -3.30 -11.38 -1.25
CA VAL A 25 -2.79 -10.30 -2.10
C VAL A 25 -3.93 -9.40 -2.56
N ALA A 26 -5.08 -9.96 -2.98
CA ALA A 26 -6.22 -9.15 -3.41
C ALA A 26 -6.69 -8.15 -2.33
N GLN A 27 -6.79 -8.58 -1.07
CA GLN A 27 -7.10 -7.68 0.04
C GLN A 27 -5.95 -6.73 0.33
N SER A 28 -4.70 -7.17 0.19
CA SER A 28 -3.53 -6.31 0.42
C SER A 28 -3.46 -5.17 -0.60
N LEU A 29 -3.83 -5.44 -1.87
CA LEU A 29 -3.93 -4.43 -2.91
C LEU A 29 -4.96 -3.36 -2.54
N ALA A 30 -6.14 -3.72 -2.03
CA ALA A 30 -7.10 -2.72 -1.54
C ALA A 30 -6.64 -2.02 -0.25
N ALA A 31 -6.16 -2.77 0.74
CA ALA A 31 -5.81 -2.23 2.06
C ALA A 31 -4.54 -1.35 2.07
N HIS A 32 -3.64 -1.57 1.11
CA HIS A 32 -2.36 -0.86 1.03
C HIS A 32 -2.15 -0.05 -0.26
N GLY A 33 -2.90 -0.34 -1.33
CA GLY A 33 -2.82 0.39 -2.60
C GLY A 33 -3.75 1.59 -2.66
N SER A 34 -3.75 2.28 -3.80
CA SER A 34 -4.53 3.51 -4.01
C SER A 34 -5.95 3.22 -4.50
N ASP A 35 -6.20 2.12 -5.22
CA ASP A 35 -7.51 1.80 -5.79
C ASP A 35 -8.47 1.11 -4.79
N PRO A 36 -9.61 1.74 -4.41
CA PRO A 36 -10.61 1.13 -3.53
C PRO A 36 -11.30 -0.12 -4.12
N LEU A 37 -11.23 -0.33 -5.44
CA LEU A 37 -11.84 -1.45 -6.14
C LEU A 37 -10.84 -2.55 -6.51
N ALA A 38 -9.58 -2.44 -6.08
CA ALA A 38 -8.53 -3.39 -6.45
C ALA A 38 -8.87 -4.85 -6.10
N ALA A 39 -9.63 -5.10 -5.03
CA ALA A 39 -9.99 -6.46 -4.61
C ALA A 39 -11.18 -7.05 -5.41
N THR A 40 -11.82 -6.26 -6.27
CA THR A 40 -12.86 -6.76 -7.19
C THR A 40 -12.24 -7.55 -8.36
N LEU A 41 -11.01 -7.23 -8.74
CA LEU A 41 -10.27 -7.96 -9.77
C LEU A 41 -9.96 -9.39 -9.31
N VAL A 42 -9.95 -10.32 -10.26
CA VAL A 42 -9.74 -11.75 -10.01
C VAL A 42 -8.31 -12.13 -10.33
N GLY A 43 -7.64 -12.83 -9.44
CA GLY A 43 -6.25 -13.22 -9.63
C GLY A 43 -5.91 -14.61 -9.11
N ARG A 44 -4.75 -15.10 -9.53
CA ARG A 44 -4.14 -16.32 -8.98
C ARG A 44 -2.81 -16.00 -8.33
N ARG A 45 -2.74 -16.24 -7.03
CA ARG A 45 -1.51 -16.08 -6.27
C ARG A 45 -0.61 -17.31 -6.40
N VAL A 46 0.65 -17.08 -6.75
CA VAL A 46 1.69 -18.09 -6.64
C VAL A 46 1.97 -18.33 -5.15
N SER A 47 1.48 -19.45 -4.64
CA SER A 47 1.66 -19.81 -3.23
C SER A 47 3.05 -20.37 -2.96
N ARG A 48 3.53 -21.22 -3.86
CA ARG A 48 4.88 -21.80 -3.84
C ARG A 48 5.34 -22.06 -5.26
N ILE A 49 6.63 -21.90 -5.48
CA ILE A 49 7.33 -22.34 -6.68
C ILE A 49 8.66 -22.94 -6.24
N ALA A 50 9.04 -24.07 -6.84
CA ALA A 50 10.29 -24.75 -6.53
C ALA A 50 10.85 -25.40 -7.79
N VAL A 51 12.16 -25.31 -7.95
CA VAL A 51 12.94 -26.02 -8.97
C VAL A 51 14.01 -26.80 -8.23
N HIS A 52 14.19 -28.08 -8.59
CA HIS A 52 15.20 -28.93 -7.98
C HIS A 52 16.58 -28.25 -8.03
N PRO A 53 17.38 -28.24 -6.94
CA PRO A 53 18.64 -27.49 -6.87
C PRO A 53 19.60 -27.75 -8.03
N ALA A 54 19.74 -29.02 -8.44
CA ALA A 54 20.60 -29.42 -9.55
C ALA A 54 20.13 -28.96 -10.95
N ARG A 55 18.92 -28.39 -11.06
CA ARG A 55 18.31 -27.93 -12.33
C ARG A 55 17.95 -26.44 -12.30
N GLN A 56 18.45 -25.70 -11.32
CA GLN A 56 18.23 -24.27 -11.22
C GLN A 56 18.93 -23.53 -12.37
N ARG A 57 18.44 -22.34 -12.72
CA ARG A 57 18.97 -21.47 -13.79
C ARG A 57 18.88 -22.04 -15.22
N GLU A 58 18.18 -23.16 -15.42
CA GLU A 58 17.86 -23.72 -16.75
C GLU A 58 16.54 -23.18 -17.35
N GLY A 59 15.96 -22.12 -16.77
CA GLY A 59 14.70 -21.53 -17.25
C GLY A 59 13.42 -22.26 -16.81
N ILE A 60 13.52 -23.41 -16.15
CA ILE A 60 12.37 -24.22 -15.69
C ILE A 60 11.37 -23.38 -14.86
N GLY A 61 11.86 -22.56 -13.93
CA GLY A 61 11.00 -21.71 -13.11
C GLY A 61 10.17 -20.70 -13.94
N GLN A 62 10.76 -20.15 -15.00
CA GLN A 62 10.05 -19.25 -15.92
C GLN A 62 9.01 -20.01 -16.75
N GLN A 63 9.34 -21.23 -17.20
CA GLN A 63 8.40 -22.10 -17.91
C GLN A 63 7.19 -22.47 -17.05
N LEU A 64 7.40 -22.73 -15.75
CA LEU A 64 6.30 -22.96 -14.80
C LEU A 64 5.35 -21.76 -14.72
N ILE A 65 5.90 -20.54 -14.66
CA ILE A 65 5.08 -19.32 -14.66
C ILE A 65 4.36 -19.13 -15.99
N ALA A 66 5.04 -19.35 -17.14
CA ALA A 66 4.42 -19.25 -18.45
C ALA A 66 3.24 -20.22 -18.59
N CYS A 67 3.39 -21.46 -18.11
CA CYS A 67 2.30 -22.45 -18.04
C CYS A 67 1.15 -21.96 -17.16
N ALA A 68 1.45 -21.42 -15.97
CA ALA A 68 0.43 -20.87 -15.09
C ALA A 68 -0.33 -19.69 -15.72
N CYS A 69 0.33 -18.87 -16.55
CA CYS A 69 -0.32 -17.78 -17.29
C CYS A 69 -1.35 -18.31 -18.29
N MET A 70 -0.99 -19.34 -19.07
CA MET A 70 -1.91 -19.97 -20.02
C MET A 70 -3.15 -20.55 -19.31
N GLN A 71 -2.97 -21.08 -18.10
CA GLN A 71 -4.06 -21.64 -17.29
C GLN A 71 -4.90 -20.57 -16.56
N ALA A 72 -4.47 -19.31 -16.58
CA ALA A 72 -5.11 -18.19 -15.89
C ALA A 72 -5.74 -17.19 -16.87
N ALA A 73 -6.13 -17.64 -18.07
CA ALA A 73 -6.68 -16.79 -19.13
C ALA A 73 -7.94 -15.98 -18.73
N GLN A 74 -8.67 -16.41 -17.69
CA GLN A 74 -9.85 -15.71 -17.15
C GLN A 74 -9.52 -14.79 -15.97
N CYS A 75 -8.27 -14.70 -15.54
CA CYS A 75 -7.84 -13.84 -14.45
C CYS A 75 -7.34 -12.49 -14.95
N ASP A 76 -7.43 -11.48 -14.10
CA ASP A 76 -6.86 -10.15 -14.35
C ASP A 76 -5.35 -10.12 -14.15
N TYR A 77 -4.82 -10.95 -13.25
CA TYR A 77 -3.39 -11.04 -12.94
C TYR A 77 -2.97 -12.36 -12.29
N LEU A 78 -1.68 -12.69 -12.38
CA LEU A 78 -1.00 -13.52 -11.38
C LEU A 78 -0.36 -12.61 -10.33
N SER A 79 -0.25 -13.09 -9.10
CA SER A 79 0.39 -12.34 -8.02
C SER A 79 1.35 -13.17 -7.19
N VAL A 80 2.27 -12.50 -6.52
CA VAL A 80 3.18 -13.12 -5.56
C VAL A 80 3.37 -12.19 -4.36
N SER A 81 3.47 -12.78 -3.17
CA SER A 81 3.93 -12.13 -1.94
C SER A 81 5.14 -12.90 -1.43
N PHE A 82 6.28 -12.25 -1.22
CA PHE A 82 7.54 -12.91 -0.88
C PHE A 82 8.41 -12.04 0.03
N GLY A 83 9.28 -12.67 0.82
CA GLY A 83 10.35 -11.97 1.53
C GLY A 83 11.36 -11.42 0.52
N TYR A 84 11.53 -10.11 0.50
CA TYR A 84 12.34 -9.42 -0.50
C TYR A 84 13.82 -9.81 -0.40
N THR A 85 14.36 -10.31 -1.50
CA THR A 85 15.80 -10.37 -1.76
C THR A 85 16.09 -9.94 -3.21
N PRO A 86 17.26 -9.37 -3.52
CA PRO A 86 17.61 -8.99 -4.89
C PRO A 86 17.53 -10.17 -5.86
N GLU A 87 17.94 -11.37 -5.45
CA GLU A 87 17.93 -12.57 -6.27
C GLU A 87 16.50 -13.02 -6.62
N LEU A 88 15.62 -13.04 -5.62
CA LEU A 88 14.24 -13.47 -5.80
C LEU A 88 13.45 -12.42 -6.59
N TRP A 89 13.70 -11.13 -6.36
CA TRP A 89 13.11 -10.07 -7.17
C TRP A 89 13.53 -10.18 -8.64
N ARG A 90 14.82 -10.38 -8.94
CA ARG A 90 15.29 -10.57 -10.33
C ARG A 90 14.60 -11.74 -11.02
N PHE A 91 14.31 -12.83 -10.29
CA PHE A 91 13.54 -13.94 -10.85
C PHE A 91 12.13 -13.52 -11.26
N TRP A 92 11.37 -12.88 -10.36
CA TRP A 92 10.01 -12.42 -10.64
C TRP A 92 9.98 -11.37 -11.75
N GLN A 93 10.90 -10.41 -11.71
CA GLN A 93 11.04 -9.39 -12.75
C GLN A 93 11.29 -10.00 -14.14
N ARG A 94 12.16 -11.02 -14.23
CA ARG A 94 12.41 -11.75 -15.50
C ARG A 94 11.20 -12.56 -15.96
N CYS A 95 10.30 -12.95 -15.05
CA CYS A 95 9.02 -13.55 -15.40
C CYS A 95 7.95 -12.52 -15.81
N GLY A 96 8.29 -11.23 -15.87
CA GLY A 96 7.39 -10.15 -16.25
C GLY A 96 6.57 -9.55 -15.11
N PHE A 97 6.84 -9.92 -13.85
CA PHE A 97 6.14 -9.33 -12.72
C PHE A 97 6.57 -7.88 -12.48
N VAL A 98 5.61 -7.04 -12.14
CA VAL A 98 5.75 -5.63 -11.77
C VAL A 98 5.68 -5.52 -10.26
N LEU A 99 6.67 -4.89 -9.63
CA LEU A 99 6.68 -4.64 -8.19
C LEU A 99 5.65 -3.57 -7.85
N VAL A 100 4.69 -3.87 -6.98
CA VAL A 100 3.57 -2.98 -6.63
C VAL A 100 3.59 -2.57 -5.17
N ARG A 101 4.29 -3.29 -4.30
CA ARG A 101 4.37 -2.95 -2.87
C ARG A 101 5.68 -3.42 -2.24
N MET A 102 6.23 -2.59 -1.37
CA MET A 102 7.23 -2.95 -0.38
C MET A 102 6.67 -2.74 1.03
N GLY A 103 6.79 -3.73 1.91
CA GLY A 103 6.34 -3.65 3.29
C GLY A 103 7.26 -2.78 4.16
N ASN A 104 6.76 -2.41 5.34
CA ASN A 104 7.48 -1.57 6.32
C ASN A 104 7.88 -2.32 7.60
N HIS A 105 7.66 -3.63 7.61
CA HIS A 105 8.01 -4.51 8.72
C HIS A 105 8.77 -5.71 8.19
N ARG A 106 9.83 -6.09 8.90
CA ARG A 106 10.56 -7.33 8.64
C ARG A 106 9.78 -8.49 9.20
N GLU A 107 9.67 -9.55 8.41
CA GLU A 107 9.13 -10.82 8.89
C GLU A 107 10.07 -11.45 9.91
N ALA A 108 9.54 -11.93 11.03
CA ALA A 108 10.35 -12.46 12.13
C ALA A 108 11.18 -13.69 11.74
N SER A 109 10.69 -14.50 10.79
CA SER A 109 11.36 -15.73 10.35
C SER A 109 12.46 -15.49 9.31
N SER A 110 12.27 -14.53 8.40
CA SER A 110 13.17 -14.30 7.27
C SER A 110 14.06 -13.06 7.43
N GLY A 111 13.70 -12.13 8.33
CA GLY A 111 14.36 -10.82 8.44
C GLY A 111 14.13 -9.90 7.24
N CYS A 112 13.37 -10.35 6.24
CA CYS A 112 13.14 -9.63 5.00
C CYS A 112 11.85 -8.80 5.08
N TYR A 113 11.80 -7.70 4.34
CA TYR A 113 10.54 -6.99 4.09
C TYR A 113 9.66 -7.79 3.13
N THR A 114 8.35 -7.86 3.40
CA THR A 114 7.42 -8.49 2.46
C THR A 114 7.23 -7.60 1.23
N ALA A 115 7.55 -8.12 0.04
CA ALA A 115 7.27 -7.49 -1.24
C ALA A 115 6.07 -8.16 -1.92
N MET A 116 5.34 -7.40 -2.74
CA MET A 116 4.29 -7.93 -3.61
C MET A 116 4.49 -7.48 -5.05
N ALA A 117 4.26 -8.40 -5.98
CA ALA A 117 4.38 -8.14 -7.40
C ALA A 117 3.22 -8.79 -8.17
N LEU A 118 2.86 -8.17 -9.30
CA LEU A 118 1.77 -8.61 -10.18
C LEU A 118 2.29 -8.88 -11.59
N LEU A 119 1.81 -9.95 -12.20
CA LEU A 119 1.93 -10.19 -13.64
C LEU A 119 0.55 -9.97 -14.26
N PRO A 120 0.30 -8.82 -14.91
CA PRO A 120 -1.02 -8.49 -15.41
C PRO A 120 -1.39 -9.33 -16.65
N LEU A 121 -2.64 -9.79 -16.70
CA LEU A 121 -3.19 -10.67 -17.74
C LEU A 121 -4.37 -10.03 -18.50
N SER A 122 -5.11 -9.13 -17.84
CA SER A 122 -6.17 -8.32 -18.46
C SER A 122 -5.80 -6.84 -18.51
N ASP A 123 -6.58 -6.03 -19.23
CA ASP A 123 -6.38 -4.58 -19.23
C ASP A 123 -6.66 -3.93 -17.88
N ALA A 124 -7.59 -4.49 -17.09
CA ALA A 124 -7.82 -4.04 -15.73
C ALA A 124 -6.61 -4.35 -14.83
N GLY A 125 -6.04 -5.56 -14.95
CA GLY A 125 -4.81 -5.93 -14.25
C GLY A 125 -3.61 -5.07 -14.66
N LYS A 126 -3.47 -4.72 -15.95
CA LYS A 126 -2.41 -3.83 -16.44
C LYS A 126 -2.53 -2.43 -15.82
N ARG A 127 -3.74 -1.86 -15.80
CA ARG A 127 -3.98 -0.55 -15.17
C ARG A 127 -3.64 -0.56 -13.69
N LEU A 128 -4.11 -1.57 -12.95
CA LEU A 128 -3.80 -1.71 -11.53
C LEU A 128 -2.29 -1.82 -11.30
N ALA A 129 -1.60 -2.71 -12.03
CA ALA A 129 -0.17 -2.90 -11.88
C ALA A 129 0.62 -1.63 -12.20
N GLN A 130 0.23 -0.87 -13.22
CA GLN A 130 0.85 0.40 -13.59
C GLN A 130 0.64 1.48 -12.52
N GLN A 131 -0.59 1.63 -12.04
CA GLN A 131 -0.94 2.62 -11.01
C GLN A 131 -0.17 2.36 -9.71
N GLU A 132 -0.24 1.13 -9.19
CA GLU A 132 0.44 0.77 -7.94
C GLU A 132 1.97 0.83 -8.08
N HIS A 133 2.50 0.49 -9.25
CA HIS A 133 3.93 0.65 -9.52
C HIS A 133 4.36 2.11 -9.56
N GLN A 134 3.58 2.99 -10.22
CA GLN A 134 3.85 4.42 -10.24
C GLN A 134 3.79 5.01 -8.82
N ARG A 135 2.76 4.64 -8.04
CA ARG A 135 2.63 5.01 -6.63
C ARG A 135 3.86 4.58 -5.83
N LEU A 136 4.28 3.32 -5.94
CA LEU A 136 5.46 2.82 -5.25
C LEU A 136 6.73 3.59 -5.63
N ARG A 137 6.87 3.99 -6.90
CA ARG A 137 8.00 4.81 -7.35
C ARG A 137 7.98 6.23 -6.78
N ARG A 138 6.81 6.84 -6.62
CA ARG A 138 6.67 8.14 -5.93
C ARG A 138 6.99 8.05 -4.44
N ASP A 139 6.76 6.89 -3.83
CA ASP A 139 7.03 6.64 -2.41
C ASP A 139 8.43 6.07 -2.14
N ALA A 140 9.22 5.79 -3.20
CA ALA A 140 10.43 4.97 -3.10
C ALA A 140 11.49 5.55 -2.16
N ASP A 141 11.77 6.85 -2.24
CA ASP A 141 12.78 7.51 -1.39
C ASP A 141 12.34 7.57 0.07
N ILE A 142 11.06 7.87 0.30
CA ILE A 142 10.45 7.92 1.63
C ILE A 142 10.52 6.54 2.28
N LEU A 143 10.13 5.49 1.55
CA LEU A 143 10.21 4.12 2.04
C LEU A 143 11.65 3.67 2.26
N THR A 144 12.59 4.08 1.40
CA THR A 144 14.02 3.78 1.55
C THR A 144 14.57 4.39 2.85
N GLN A 145 14.25 5.67 3.12
CA GLN A 145 14.63 6.33 4.37
C GLN A 145 13.95 5.70 5.60
N TRP A 146 12.72 5.22 5.46
CA TRP A 146 11.99 4.60 6.56
C TRP A 146 12.51 3.21 6.90
N ASN A 147 12.72 2.37 5.88
CA ASN A 147 13.17 0.99 6.03
C ASN A 147 14.69 0.87 6.23
N GLY A 148 15.47 1.89 5.83
CA GLY A 148 16.92 1.83 5.82
C GLY A 148 17.48 0.87 4.76
N GLU A 149 16.68 0.50 3.76
CA GLU A 149 17.07 -0.35 2.63
C GLU A 149 16.54 0.23 1.32
N ALA A 150 17.38 0.22 0.29
CA ALA A 150 17.01 0.72 -1.03
C ALA A 150 15.95 -0.17 -1.70
N ILE A 151 14.91 0.46 -2.23
CA ILE A 151 13.92 -0.19 -3.08
C ILE A 151 14.51 -0.34 -4.49
N PRO A 152 14.32 -1.48 -5.20
CA PRO A 152 14.92 -1.74 -6.50
C PRO A 152 14.20 -1.03 -7.65
N LEU A 153 13.84 0.23 -7.46
CA LEU A 153 13.06 1.04 -8.39
C LEU A 153 13.66 2.44 -8.49
N ALA A 154 13.64 3.01 -9.68
CA ALA A 154 13.96 4.42 -9.86
C ALA A 154 12.82 5.27 -9.29
N ALA A 155 13.13 6.06 -8.26
CA ALA A 155 12.21 7.01 -7.67
C ALA A 155 11.70 8.01 -8.70
N LEU A 156 10.47 8.49 -8.52
CA LEU A 156 9.91 9.59 -9.28
C LEU A 156 10.03 10.87 -8.46
N ASP A 157 10.61 11.91 -9.04
CA ASP A 157 10.68 13.24 -8.44
C ASP A 157 9.36 14.00 -8.64
N GLU A 158 8.27 13.42 -8.13
CA GLU A 158 6.92 13.97 -8.23
C GLU A 158 6.31 14.12 -6.83
N GLN A 159 6.63 15.25 -6.20
CA GLN A 159 6.23 15.53 -4.82
C GLN A 159 4.83 16.18 -4.68
N ALA A 160 4.25 16.67 -5.77
CA ALA A 160 2.95 17.31 -5.75
C ALA A 160 1.83 16.35 -5.31
N LEU A 161 0.90 16.85 -4.48
CA LEU A 161 -0.29 16.06 -4.08
C LEU A 161 -1.20 15.85 -5.29
N ASN A 162 -1.43 14.58 -5.66
CA ASN A 162 -2.33 14.21 -6.74
C ASN A 162 -3.67 13.62 -6.22
N ASP A 163 -4.56 13.23 -7.12
CA ASP A 163 -5.89 12.72 -6.77
C ASP A 163 -5.87 11.40 -5.99
N GLU A 164 -4.83 10.59 -6.15
CA GLU A 164 -4.61 9.38 -5.34
C GLU A 164 -4.16 9.75 -3.93
N ASP A 165 -3.22 10.68 -3.79
CA ASP A 165 -2.77 11.19 -2.49
C ASP A 165 -3.95 11.75 -1.68
N TRP A 166 -4.79 12.58 -2.32
CA TRP A 166 -5.97 13.14 -1.66
C TRP A 166 -6.94 12.06 -1.17
N ARG A 167 -7.22 11.03 -1.97
CA ARG A 167 -8.08 9.91 -1.55
C ARG A 167 -7.48 9.16 -0.37
N GLU A 168 -6.19 8.83 -0.43
CA GLU A 168 -5.52 8.12 0.66
C GLU A 168 -5.44 8.92 1.95
N LEU A 169 -5.14 10.22 1.84
CA LEU A 169 -5.07 11.13 2.97
C LEU A 169 -6.43 11.26 3.65
N VAL A 170 -7.52 11.36 2.88
CA VAL A 170 -8.89 11.34 3.44
C VAL A 170 -9.18 9.97 4.06
N GLY A 171 -8.76 8.87 3.44
CA GLY A 171 -8.86 7.52 4.00
C GLY A 171 -8.11 7.35 5.32
N PHE A 172 -6.98 8.04 5.49
CA PHE A 172 -6.26 8.12 6.76
C PHE A 172 -6.95 9.07 7.75
N ALA A 173 -7.35 10.26 7.33
CA ALA A 173 -7.95 11.25 8.24
C ALA A 173 -9.30 10.81 8.81
N PHE A 174 -10.16 10.19 7.98
CA PHE A 174 -11.57 9.96 8.29
C PHE A 174 -11.99 8.48 8.34
N ALA A 175 -11.08 7.54 8.06
CA ALA A 175 -11.33 6.11 8.28
C ALA A 175 -10.18 5.44 9.05
N HIS A 176 -9.82 4.20 8.67
CA HIS A 176 -8.89 3.36 9.41
C HIS A 176 -7.68 2.93 8.58
N ARG A 177 -7.35 3.65 7.50
CA ARG A 177 -6.10 3.38 6.76
C ARG A 177 -4.90 3.49 7.70
N PRO A 178 -3.97 2.52 7.73
CA PRO A 178 -2.81 2.58 8.63
C PRO A 178 -1.88 3.76 8.32
N LEU A 179 -1.19 4.27 9.35
CA LEU A 179 -0.19 5.33 9.19
C LEU A 179 0.89 4.95 8.17
N LEU A 180 1.49 3.76 8.31
CA LEU A 180 2.58 3.31 7.45
C LEU A 180 2.12 2.93 6.04
N THR A 181 0.83 2.66 5.82
CA THR A 181 0.27 2.53 4.47
C THR A 181 0.25 3.89 3.77
N SER A 182 0.00 4.96 4.54
CA SER A 182 -0.18 6.33 4.06
C SER A 182 1.12 7.14 4.16
N LEU A 183 2.27 6.47 4.30
CA LEU A 183 3.55 7.12 4.58
C LEU A 183 3.91 8.15 3.51
N GLY A 184 3.88 7.75 2.24
CA GLY A 184 4.24 8.62 1.11
C GLY A 184 3.37 9.87 1.01
N CYS A 185 2.04 9.69 0.98
CA CYS A 185 1.11 10.81 0.86
C CYS A 185 1.11 11.71 2.11
N LEU A 186 1.34 11.17 3.31
CA LEU A 186 1.50 11.98 4.53
C LEU A 186 2.78 12.82 4.50
N HIS A 187 3.90 12.28 4.03
CA HIS A 187 5.13 13.07 3.84
C HIS A 187 4.90 14.22 2.84
N ARG A 188 4.24 13.95 1.72
CA ARG A 188 3.86 15.01 0.76
C ARG A 188 2.92 16.04 1.39
N LEU A 189 1.92 15.61 2.16
CA LEU A 189 1.02 16.52 2.88
C LEU A 189 1.79 17.46 3.83
N LEU A 190 2.79 16.94 4.55
CA LEU A 190 3.62 17.74 5.45
C LEU A 190 4.48 18.79 4.73
N GLN A 191 4.84 18.56 3.47
CA GLN A 191 5.56 19.55 2.65
C GLN A 191 4.65 20.73 2.27
N TYR A 192 3.36 20.49 2.03
CA TYR A 192 2.40 21.53 1.64
C TYR A 192 1.67 22.17 2.82
N SER A 193 1.69 21.56 4.00
CA SER A 193 0.98 22.10 5.17
C SER A 193 1.85 23.05 5.97
N ALA A 194 1.37 24.29 6.13
CA ALA A 194 1.95 25.29 7.02
C ALA A 194 1.61 25.05 8.51
N LEU A 195 0.76 24.07 8.82
CA LEU A 195 0.36 23.78 10.19
C LEU A 195 1.51 23.06 10.96
N PRO A 196 1.59 23.24 12.29
CA PRO A 196 2.64 22.60 13.09
C PRO A 196 2.59 21.07 13.11
N LEU A 197 1.38 20.48 13.14
CA LEU A 197 1.13 19.03 13.08
C LEU A 197 2.10 18.17 13.92
N PRO A 198 2.31 18.46 15.22
CA PRO A 198 3.42 17.89 16.00
C PRO A 198 3.38 16.37 16.22
N ALA A 199 2.22 15.72 16.05
CA ALA A 199 2.10 14.27 16.16
C ALA A 199 2.48 13.56 14.85
N LEU A 200 2.17 14.18 13.70
CA LEU A 200 2.59 13.70 12.39
C LEU A 200 4.07 14.00 12.14
N ARG A 201 4.51 15.27 12.25
CA ARG A 201 5.92 15.65 12.05
C ARG A 201 6.85 14.91 13.01
N GLY A 202 6.47 14.83 14.28
CA GLY A 202 7.22 14.09 15.28
C GLY A 202 7.40 12.61 14.94
N ARG A 203 6.41 11.98 14.30
CA ARG A 203 6.51 10.57 13.92
C ARG A 203 7.24 10.36 12.59
N LEU A 204 6.96 11.19 11.59
CA LEU A 204 7.35 10.97 10.20
C LEU A 204 8.69 11.64 9.86
N GLU A 205 8.94 12.84 10.38
CA GLU A 205 10.15 13.62 10.10
C GLU A 205 11.21 13.40 11.18
N GLU A 206 10.83 13.51 12.46
CA GLU A 206 11.75 13.33 13.59
C GLU A 206 11.98 11.87 13.97
N LYS A 207 11.17 10.94 13.43
CA LYS A 207 11.19 9.50 13.73
C LYS A 207 11.06 9.16 15.23
N ALA A 208 10.42 10.02 16.01
CA ALA A 208 10.20 9.79 17.45
C ALA A 208 9.33 8.55 17.68
N SER A 209 9.62 7.82 18.76
CA SER A 209 8.85 6.67 19.20
C SER A 209 7.47 7.09 19.71
N ASP A 210 6.52 6.14 19.69
CA ASP A 210 5.18 6.39 20.23
C ASP A 210 5.23 6.84 21.70
N ALA A 211 6.17 6.31 22.50
CA ALA A 211 6.32 6.64 23.91
C ALA A 211 6.78 8.10 24.10
N GLU A 212 7.79 8.53 23.33
CA GLU A 212 8.29 9.91 23.36
C GLU A 212 7.20 10.90 22.92
N LEU A 213 6.46 10.58 21.86
CA LEU A 213 5.37 11.43 21.37
C LEU A 213 4.21 11.51 22.38
N CYS A 214 3.83 10.38 22.99
CA CYS A 214 2.81 10.37 24.04
C CYS A 214 3.23 11.24 25.22
N ALA A 215 4.48 11.14 25.67
CA ALA A 215 5.00 11.96 26.77
C ALA A 215 5.04 13.46 26.40
N ARG A 216 5.60 13.80 25.23
CA ARG A 216 5.75 15.18 24.75
C ARG A 216 4.42 15.87 24.52
N LEU A 217 3.43 15.16 23.98
CA LEU A 217 2.11 15.69 23.65
C LEU A 217 1.09 15.52 24.79
N ARG A 218 1.48 14.88 25.91
CA ARG A 218 0.62 14.58 27.07
C ARG A 218 -0.62 13.76 26.69
N ILE A 219 -0.40 12.69 25.91
CA ILE A 219 -1.45 11.81 25.39
C ILE A 219 -1.28 10.40 25.95
N SER A 220 -2.40 9.79 26.33
CA SER A 220 -2.42 8.46 26.92
C SER A 220 -2.48 7.35 25.86
N GLY A 221 -1.30 6.91 25.43
CA GLY A 221 -1.11 5.67 24.67
C GLY A 221 -1.34 5.77 23.16
N ARG A 222 -0.98 4.69 22.47
CA ARG A 222 -0.90 4.62 21.00
C ARG A 222 -2.22 4.92 20.29
N LYS A 223 -3.35 4.51 20.87
CA LYS A 223 -4.68 4.75 20.28
C LYS A 223 -5.00 6.24 20.21
N ALA A 224 -4.73 6.97 21.29
CA ALA A 224 -4.98 8.41 21.35
C ALA A 224 -3.97 9.19 20.50
N LEU A 225 -2.71 8.74 20.43
CA LEU A 225 -1.72 9.29 19.50
C LEU A 225 -2.17 9.15 18.03
N LEU A 226 -2.62 7.96 17.63
CA LEU A 226 -3.13 7.73 16.28
C LEU A 226 -4.37 8.58 15.98
N ALA A 227 -5.28 8.74 16.94
CA ALA A 227 -6.44 9.62 16.79
C ALA A 227 -6.01 11.08 16.55
N LEU A 228 -5.01 11.57 17.30
CA LEU A 228 -4.45 12.91 17.08
C LEU A 228 -3.78 13.04 15.71
N GLN A 229 -3.02 12.03 15.27
CA GLN A 229 -2.40 12.04 13.94
C GLN A 229 -3.44 12.13 12.82
N ARG A 230 -4.57 11.39 12.94
CA ARG A 230 -5.69 11.49 11.99
C ARG A 230 -6.35 12.86 12.03
N ALA A 231 -6.59 13.41 13.22
CA ALA A 231 -7.16 14.75 13.38
C ALA A 231 -6.24 15.84 12.78
N GLN A 232 -4.93 15.71 12.93
CA GLN A 232 -3.94 16.61 12.31
C GLN A 232 -3.95 16.50 10.78
N ALA A 233 -4.04 15.29 10.22
CA ALA A 233 -4.19 15.11 8.78
C ALA A 233 -5.49 15.75 8.27
N ALA A 234 -6.62 15.58 8.99
CA ALA A 234 -7.89 16.22 8.67
C ALA A 234 -7.78 17.75 8.65
N GLN A 235 -7.16 18.35 9.69
CA GLN A 235 -6.94 19.79 9.76
C GLN A 235 -6.10 20.31 8.59
N ALA A 236 -5.04 19.58 8.23
CA ALA A 236 -4.18 19.94 7.10
C ALA A 236 -4.93 19.87 5.76
N LEU A 237 -5.74 18.83 5.54
CA LEU A 237 -6.57 18.70 4.34
C LEU A 237 -7.59 19.82 4.21
N ILE A 238 -8.30 20.14 5.31
CA ILE A 238 -9.29 21.23 5.34
C ILE A 238 -8.63 22.58 5.08
N ALA A 239 -7.44 22.82 5.65
CA ALA A 239 -6.68 24.04 5.44
C ALA A 239 -6.20 24.20 3.99
N LEU A 240 -5.90 23.10 3.29
CA LEU A 240 -5.50 23.12 1.88
C LEU A 240 -6.71 23.27 0.94
N ASP A 241 -7.77 22.49 1.14
CA ASP A 241 -9.01 22.56 0.35
C ASP A 241 -10.16 21.87 1.10
N ALA A 242 -10.94 22.67 1.84
CA ALA A 242 -12.10 22.19 2.59
C ALA A 242 -13.18 21.56 1.69
N GLY A 243 -13.44 22.15 0.51
CA GLY A 243 -14.47 21.68 -0.40
C GLY A 243 -14.14 20.31 -1.00
N ARG A 244 -12.89 20.12 -1.41
CA ARG A 244 -12.39 18.83 -1.89
C ARG A 244 -12.37 17.78 -0.79
N THR A 245 -11.93 18.16 0.41
CA THR A 245 -11.92 17.27 1.58
C THR A 245 -13.32 16.75 1.89
N GLN A 246 -14.32 17.64 1.92
CA GLN A 246 -15.71 17.29 2.18
C GLN A 246 -16.25 16.32 1.10
N ARG A 247 -16.09 16.65 -0.19
CA ARG A 247 -16.55 15.78 -1.29
C ARG A 247 -15.96 14.37 -1.22
N LEU A 248 -14.67 14.25 -0.91
CA LEU A 248 -14.01 12.95 -0.80
C LEU A 248 -14.43 12.18 0.44
N ARG A 249 -14.72 12.88 1.55
CA ARG A 249 -15.23 12.25 2.78
C ARG A 249 -16.65 11.70 2.57
N ASP A 250 -17.51 12.43 1.88
CA ASP A 250 -18.92 12.06 1.72
C ASP A 250 -19.13 10.80 0.87
N VAL A 251 -18.21 10.51 -0.05
CA VAL A 251 -18.24 9.29 -0.88
C VAL A 251 -17.64 8.06 -0.19
N MET A 252 -17.10 8.21 1.02
CA MET A 252 -16.53 7.08 1.76
C MET A 252 -17.62 6.24 2.44
N PRO A 253 -17.46 4.90 2.50
CA PRO A 253 -18.32 4.03 3.29
C PRO A 253 -18.41 4.52 4.74
N GLY A 254 -19.62 4.81 5.23
CA GLY A 254 -19.86 5.27 6.62
C GLY A 254 -19.74 6.79 6.85
N GLY A 255 -19.56 7.60 5.79
CA GLY A 255 -19.41 9.07 5.90
C GLY A 255 -20.60 9.85 6.47
N GLY A 256 -21.77 9.21 6.63
CA GLY A 256 -23.02 9.86 7.07
C GLY A 256 -23.32 9.86 8.58
N GLU A 257 -22.63 9.08 9.42
CA GLU A 257 -23.10 8.85 10.81
C GLU A 257 -22.36 9.63 11.91
N HIS A 258 -21.41 10.52 11.59
CA HIS A 258 -20.65 11.28 12.60
C HIS A 258 -20.57 12.79 12.36
N ALA A 259 -21.63 13.38 11.83
CA ALA A 259 -21.85 14.82 11.84
C ALA A 259 -23.14 15.13 12.62
N GLY A 260 -23.05 15.07 13.94
CA GLY A 260 -24.10 15.42 14.90
C GLY A 260 -23.45 15.74 16.25
#